data_AF-A0A4Y2TRI1-F1
#
_entry.id   AF-A0A4Y2TRI1-F1
#
_cell.length_a   1.000
_cell.length_b   1.000
_cell.length_c   1.000
_cell.angle_alpha   90.00
_cell.angle_beta   90.00
_cell.angle_gamma   90.00
#
_symmetry.space_group_name_H-M   'P 1'
#
loop_
_entity.id
_entity.type
_entity.pdbx_description
1 polymer ?
#
loop_
_entity_poly.entity_id
_entity_poly.type
_entity_poly.pdbx_seq_one_letter_code
_entity_poly.pdbx_strand_id
1 'polypeptide(L)'
;MAPRGCVISADNFCFICDEYTVKSQQRNISDFMKKVYFAYFKLKLGDQDKPWAPHKVCSRCEEDLRLWFKGQKNSFRFGIPMMSREQQNQTTDCYLCSVDVRGFNTKNKKNIFYTNLSSAIRPVPHTSEIPVPHPPSSLDDIRSYSEDGDTLPHQDESSSDFSVDEGPNDFLRASLTI
;
A
#
# COMPACT_ATOMS: atom_id res chain seq x y z
N MET A 1 20.51 12.65 16.19
CA MET A 1 20.08 13.33 14.95
C MET A 1 18.70 12.80 14.60
N ALA A 2 17.64 13.62 14.63
CA ALA A 2 16.32 13.17 14.16
C ALA A 2 16.39 12.90 12.65
N PRO A 3 15.72 11.85 12.12
CA PRO A 3 15.64 11.66 10.68
C PRO A 3 14.98 12.91 10.10
N ARG A 4 15.63 13.54 9.11
CA ARG A 4 15.01 14.64 8.39
C ARG A 4 13.84 14.04 7.62
N GLY A 5 12.61 14.28 8.06
CA GLY A 5 11.42 13.82 7.34
C GLY A 5 11.45 14.31 5.89
N CYS A 6 10.91 13.51 4.96
CA CYS A 6 10.89 13.89 3.55
C CYS A 6 10.15 15.25 3.38
N VAL A 7 10.71 16.15 2.57
CA VAL A 7 10.24 17.56 2.44
C VAL A 7 8.90 17.65 1.71
N ILE A 8 8.60 16.65 0.89
CA ILE A 8 7.41 16.58 0.04
C ILE A 8 6.41 15.66 0.72
N SER A 9 5.18 16.15 0.89
CA SER A 9 4.07 15.36 1.41
C SER A 9 3.61 14.29 0.41
N ALA A 10 3.29 13.10 0.91
CA ALA A 10 2.72 12.00 0.14
C ALA A 10 1.41 12.39 -0.56
N ASP A 11 0.64 13.28 0.05
CA ASP A 11 -0.63 13.78 -0.50
C ASP A 11 -0.47 14.64 -1.77
N ASN A 12 0.76 15.01 -2.13
CA ASN A 12 1.01 15.62 -3.44
C ASN A 12 0.89 14.60 -4.58
N PHE A 13 0.91 13.30 -4.30
CA PHE A 13 0.82 12.23 -5.29
C PHE A 13 -0.56 11.56 -5.24
N CYS A 14 -0.94 10.93 -6.35
CA CYS A 14 -2.17 10.14 -6.43
C CYS A 14 -1.93 8.73 -5.89
N PHE A 15 -2.76 8.22 -4.99
CA PHE A 15 -2.63 6.84 -4.50
C PHE A 15 -2.62 5.78 -5.63
N ILE A 16 -3.41 5.96 -6.69
CA ILE A 16 -3.61 4.94 -7.72
C ILE A 16 -2.52 4.97 -8.81
N CYS A 17 -2.18 6.17 -9.30
CA CYS A 17 -1.26 6.33 -10.43
C CYS A 17 0.08 6.96 -10.06
N ASP A 18 0.21 7.45 -8.82
CA ASP A 18 1.41 8.07 -8.26
C ASP A 18 1.97 9.24 -9.06
N GLU A 19 1.12 9.83 -9.90
CA GLU A 19 1.42 11.07 -10.57
C GLU A 19 1.19 12.22 -9.59
N TYR A 20 2.02 13.25 -9.70
CA TYR A 20 1.82 14.52 -9.02
C TYR A 20 0.44 15.11 -9.32
N THR A 21 -0.21 15.56 -8.26
CA THR A 21 -1.55 16.13 -8.25
C THR A 21 -1.51 17.52 -7.65
N VAL A 22 -2.03 18.49 -8.39
CA VAL A 22 -2.31 19.81 -7.83
C VAL A 22 -3.57 19.71 -6.96
N LYS A 23 -3.66 20.52 -5.89
CA LYS A 23 -4.76 20.47 -4.91
C LYS A 23 -6.16 20.49 -5.53
N SER A 24 -6.38 21.26 -6.60
CA SER A 24 -7.69 21.32 -7.30
C SER A 24 -8.09 20.02 -7.99
N GLN A 25 -7.13 19.16 -8.32
CA GLN A 25 -7.33 17.85 -8.94
C GLN A 25 -7.37 16.72 -7.92
N GLN A 26 -7.10 16.99 -6.64
CA GLN A 26 -7.15 15.97 -5.59
C GLN A 26 -8.60 15.67 -5.19
N ARG A 27 -8.82 14.43 -4.79
CA ARG A 27 -10.11 13.89 -4.37
C ARG A 27 -9.88 13.04 -3.12
N ASN A 28 -10.85 13.09 -2.22
CA ASN A 28 -10.87 12.18 -1.08
C ASN A 28 -11.25 10.78 -1.56
N ILE A 29 -10.71 9.77 -0.89
CA ILE A 29 -11.03 8.39 -1.19
C ILE A 29 -12.34 8.05 -0.47
N SER A 30 -13.41 7.90 -1.25
CA SER A 30 -14.74 7.49 -0.75
C SER A 30 -14.86 5.97 -0.67
N ASP A 31 -15.88 5.46 0.04
CA ASP A 31 -16.14 4.01 0.09
C ASP A 31 -16.50 3.43 -1.26
N PHE A 32 -17.20 4.21 -2.11
CA PHE A 32 -17.40 3.87 -3.52
C PHE A 32 -16.06 3.61 -4.21
N MET A 33 -15.09 4.53 -4.04
CA MET A 33 -13.77 4.38 -4.64
C MET A 33 -13.02 3.17 -4.09
N LYS A 34 -13.06 2.89 -2.78
CA LYS A 34 -12.45 1.68 -2.20
C LYS A 34 -13.02 0.41 -2.83
N LYS A 35 -14.35 0.31 -2.96
CA LYS A 35 -15.03 -0.84 -3.56
C LYS A 35 -14.68 -1.02 -5.04
N VAL A 36 -14.79 0.05 -5.84
CA VAL A 36 -14.52 -0.01 -7.29
C VAL A 36 -13.03 -0.25 -7.57
N TYR A 37 -12.14 0.34 -6.79
CA TYR A 37 -10.71 0.06 -6.85
C TYR A 37 -10.43 -1.42 -6.61
N PHE A 38 -11.01 -2.00 -5.55
CA PHE A 38 -10.87 -3.43 -5.28
C PHE A 38 -11.46 -4.29 -6.41
N ALA A 39 -12.64 -3.93 -6.93
CA ALA A 39 -13.25 -4.65 -8.03
C ALA A 39 -12.36 -4.69 -9.28
N TYR A 40 -11.66 -3.59 -9.57
CA TYR A 40 -10.76 -3.47 -10.70
C TYR A 40 -9.42 -4.20 -10.46
N PHE A 41 -8.67 -3.78 -9.46
CA PHE A 41 -7.29 -4.21 -9.26
C PHE A 41 -7.16 -5.50 -8.44
N LYS A 42 -8.25 -5.97 -7.81
CA LYS A 42 -8.24 -7.07 -6.83
C LYS A 42 -7.27 -6.83 -5.66
N LEU A 43 -7.00 -5.56 -5.37
CA LEU A 43 -6.11 -5.10 -4.30
C LEU A 43 -6.90 -4.27 -3.29
N LYS A 44 -6.61 -4.46 -2.01
CA LYS A 44 -7.17 -3.59 -0.96
C LYS A 44 -6.47 -2.24 -1.03
N LEU A 45 -7.25 -1.18 -0.86
CA LEU A 45 -6.72 0.17 -0.67
C LEU A 45 -6.23 0.27 0.79
N GLY A 46 -4.94 0.04 0.98
CA GLY A 46 -4.29 -0.04 2.30
C GLY A 46 -3.48 1.21 2.67
N ASP A 47 -2.86 1.15 3.84
CA ASP A 47 -1.89 2.10 4.39
C ASP A 47 -2.39 3.56 4.49
N GLN A 48 -3.70 3.77 4.49
CA GLN A 48 -4.31 5.11 4.60
C GLN A 48 -4.20 5.73 6.01
N ASP A 49 -3.70 4.99 6.98
CA ASP A 49 -3.30 5.48 8.30
C ASP A 49 -1.81 5.89 8.33
N LYS A 50 -1.06 5.60 7.28
CA LYS A 50 0.40 5.80 7.25
C LYS A 50 0.76 7.15 6.63
N PRO A 51 1.63 7.94 7.28
CA PRO A 51 1.99 9.27 6.79
C PRO A 51 2.78 9.28 5.48
N TRP A 52 3.38 8.14 5.11
CA TRP A 52 4.14 7.98 3.87
C TRP A 52 3.26 7.60 2.67
N ALA A 53 2.01 7.16 2.90
CA ALA A 53 1.09 6.78 1.84
C ALA A 53 0.27 8.00 1.38
N PRO A 54 -0.04 8.13 0.08
CA PRO A 54 -0.96 9.16 -0.37
C PRO A 54 -2.39 8.91 0.13
N HIS A 55 -3.01 9.93 0.72
CA HIS A 55 -4.40 9.86 1.20
C HIS A 55 -5.41 10.40 0.19
N LYS A 56 -4.93 10.77 -1.00
CA LYS A 56 -5.70 11.42 -2.07
C LYS A 56 -5.56 10.68 -3.37
N VAL A 57 -6.61 10.74 -4.18
CA VAL A 57 -6.59 10.28 -5.57
C VAL A 57 -6.77 11.46 -6.51
N CYS A 58 -6.20 11.39 -7.72
CA CYS A 58 -6.42 12.41 -8.72
C CYS A 58 -7.80 12.25 -9.36
N SER A 59 -8.39 13.37 -9.79
CA SER A 59 -9.70 13.42 -10.45
C SER A 59 -9.78 12.50 -11.68
N ARG A 60 -8.66 12.34 -12.39
CA ARG A 60 -8.57 11.43 -13.54
C ARG A 60 -8.73 9.98 -13.14
N CYS A 61 -8.08 9.53 -12.06
CA CYS A 61 -8.20 8.15 -11.60
C CYS A 61 -9.59 7.85 -11.05
N GLU A 62 -10.18 8.79 -10.30
CA GLU A 62 -11.56 8.69 -9.84
C GLU A 62 -12.53 8.57 -11.03
N GLU A 63 -12.41 9.46 -12.01
CA GLU A 63 -13.28 9.47 -13.18
C GLU A 63 -13.11 8.22 -14.05
N ASP A 64 -11.87 7.78 -14.30
CA ASP A 64 -11.58 6.59 -15.09
C ASP A 64 -12.20 5.33 -14.44
N LEU A 65 -12.09 5.17 -13.12
CA LEU A 65 -12.72 4.05 -12.39
C LEU A 65 -14.25 4.15 -12.40
N ARG A 66 -14.80 5.35 -12.23
CA ARG A 66 -16.25 5.60 -12.26
C ARG A 66 -16.83 5.29 -13.64
N LEU A 67 -16.16 5.68 -14.72
CA LEU A 67 -16.59 5.40 -16.09
C LEU A 67 -16.50 3.91 -16.41
N TRP A 68 -15.44 3.23 -15.95
CA TRP A 68 -15.32 1.78 -16.10
C TRP A 68 -16.45 1.05 -15.38
N PHE A 69 -16.73 1.41 -14.12
CA PHE A 69 -17.83 0.81 -13.35
C PHE A 69 -19.19 0.98 -14.04
N LYS A 70 -19.42 2.13 -14.70
CA LYS A 70 -20.63 2.38 -15.49
C LYS A 70 -20.66 1.69 -16.86
N GLY A 71 -19.63 0.93 -17.22
CA GLY A 71 -19.48 0.33 -18.55
C GLY A 71 -19.26 1.35 -19.68
N GLN A 72 -18.93 2.61 -19.34
CA GLN A 72 -18.67 3.68 -20.31
C GLN A 72 -17.21 3.74 -20.77
N LYS A 73 -16.33 3.00 -20.09
CA LYS A 73 -14.91 2.91 -20.41
C LYS A 73 -14.46 1.45 -20.36
N ASN A 74 -13.80 1.01 -21.44
CA ASN A 74 -13.40 -0.39 -21.60
C ASN A 74 -12.33 -0.80 -20.58
N SER A 75 -11.32 0.04 -20.36
CA SER A 75 -10.22 -0.26 -19.44
C SER A 75 -9.68 0.97 -18.75
N PHE A 76 -9.06 0.75 -17.60
CA PHE A 76 -8.14 1.68 -16.99
C PHE A 76 -6.82 1.71 -17.79
N ARG A 77 -5.95 2.67 -17.47
CA ARG A 77 -4.67 2.87 -18.19
C ARG A 77 -3.64 1.77 -17.92
N PHE A 78 -3.83 0.99 -16.86
CA PHE A 78 -2.93 -0.04 -16.38
C PHE A 78 -3.72 -1.07 -15.56
N GLY A 79 -3.20 -2.29 -15.49
CA GLY A 79 -3.84 -3.38 -14.77
C GLY A 79 -3.32 -3.59 -13.36
N ILE A 80 -2.13 -3.08 -13.04
CA ILE A 80 -1.59 -3.02 -11.68
C ILE A 80 -1.35 -1.54 -11.35
N PRO A 81 -1.90 -1.04 -10.22
CA PRO A 81 -1.68 0.34 -9.79
C PRO A 81 -0.25 0.53 -9.30
N MET A 82 0.12 1.77 -8.99
CA MET A 82 1.39 1.98 -8.32
C MET A 82 1.38 1.28 -6.95
N MET A 83 2.51 0.66 -6.61
CA MET A 83 2.72 0.02 -5.30
C MET A 83 3.79 0.81 -4.54
N SER A 84 3.34 1.62 -3.58
CA SER A 84 4.22 2.32 -2.62
C SER A 84 4.52 1.39 -1.46
N ARG A 85 5.78 1.29 -1.06
CA ARG A 85 6.22 0.52 0.11
C ARG A 85 6.85 1.46 1.13
N GLU A 86 6.79 1.03 2.39
CA GLU A 86 7.50 1.72 3.46
C GLU A 86 9.00 1.83 3.14
N GLN A 87 9.55 3.03 3.33
CA GLN A 87 10.94 3.33 3.02
C GLN A 87 11.86 2.69 4.04
N GLN A 88 12.69 1.75 3.60
CA GLN A 88 13.66 1.07 4.46
C GLN A 88 14.87 1.96 4.78
N ASN A 89 15.21 2.91 3.89
CA ASN A 89 16.33 3.83 4.05
C ASN A 89 15.96 5.25 3.58
N GLN A 90 15.94 6.19 4.53
CA GLN A 90 15.63 7.61 4.30
C GLN A 90 16.65 8.34 3.41
N THR A 91 17.84 7.76 3.22
CA THR A 91 18.98 8.42 2.55
C THR A 91 19.18 8.05 1.08
N THR A 92 18.71 6.88 0.64
CA THR A 92 18.95 6.36 -0.72
C THR A 92 17.70 5.86 -1.44
N ASP A 93 16.59 5.57 -0.72
CA ASP A 93 15.37 4.99 -1.29
C ASP A 93 14.10 5.81 -0.92
N CYS A 94 14.21 7.08 -0.48
CA CYS A 94 13.01 7.93 -0.29
C CYS A 94 12.50 8.42 -1.66
N TYR A 95 11.52 7.72 -2.24
CA TYR A 95 10.83 8.17 -3.46
C TYR A 95 10.31 9.62 -3.35
N LEU A 96 9.71 9.98 -2.21
CA LEU A 96 9.23 11.35 -1.99
C LEU A 96 10.34 12.41 -2.00
N CYS A 97 11.58 12.07 -1.64
CA CYS A 97 12.73 12.97 -1.73
C CYS A 97 13.34 12.98 -3.13
N SER A 98 13.20 11.89 -3.88
CA SER A 98 13.80 11.75 -5.21
C SER A 98 13.07 12.54 -6.30
N VAL A 99 11.76 12.77 -6.14
CA VAL A 99 10.93 13.46 -7.14
C VAL A 99 10.85 14.94 -6.79
N ASP A 100 11.52 15.81 -7.56
CA ASP A 100 11.36 17.26 -7.39
C ASP A 100 10.05 17.74 -8.04
N VAL A 101 9.05 18.03 -7.23
CA VAL A 101 7.75 18.56 -7.67
C VAL A 101 7.62 20.07 -7.48
N ARG A 102 8.66 20.78 -7.04
CA ARG A 102 8.60 22.22 -6.80
C ARG A 102 8.51 22.99 -8.13
N GLY A 103 7.63 23.99 -8.18
CA GLY A 103 7.41 24.80 -9.38
C GLY A 103 6.55 24.12 -10.46
N PHE A 104 6.10 22.88 -10.24
CA PHE A 104 5.16 22.22 -11.13
C PHE A 104 3.71 22.64 -10.87
N ASN A 105 2.94 22.73 -11.95
CA ASN A 105 1.55 23.12 -12.01
C ASN A 105 0.83 22.27 -13.07
N THR A 106 -0.47 22.49 -13.25
CA THR A 106 -1.30 21.72 -14.18
C THR A 106 -0.77 21.67 -15.63
N LYS A 107 -0.06 22.70 -16.09
CA LYS A 107 0.43 22.82 -17.47
C LYS A 107 1.75 22.07 -17.70
N ASN A 108 2.64 22.06 -16.71
CA ASN A 108 4.00 21.54 -16.85
C ASN A 108 4.25 20.23 -16.06
N LYS A 109 3.32 19.76 -15.22
CA LYS A 109 3.49 18.53 -14.42
C LYS A 109 3.78 17.25 -15.23
N LYS A 110 3.45 17.25 -16.52
CA LYS A 110 3.80 16.16 -17.46
C LYS A 110 5.31 16.02 -17.68
N ASN A 111 6.08 17.06 -17.35
CA ASN A 111 7.55 17.07 -17.47
C ASN A 111 8.23 16.59 -16.17
N ILE A 112 7.48 16.19 -15.15
CA ILE A 112 8.04 15.59 -13.93
C ILE A 112 8.62 14.24 -14.31
N PHE A 113 9.87 14.02 -13.90
CA PHE A 113 10.55 12.75 -14.08
C PHE A 113 10.31 11.85 -12.86
N TYR A 114 9.76 10.67 -13.11
CA TYR A 114 9.49 9.66 -12.08
C TYR A 114 10.48 8.51 -12.25
N THR A 115 11.41 8.38 -11.31
CA THR A 115 12.42 7.31 -11.28
C THR A 115 11.79 6.01 -10.77
N ASN A 116 12.13 4.87 -11.37
CA ASN A 116 11.80 3.57 -10.79
C ASN A 116 12.65 3.33 -9.54
N LEU A 117 12.03 3.10 -8.39
CA LEU A 117 12.69 2.81 -7.12
C LEU A 117 12.09 1.56 -6.48
N SER A 118 12.85 0.88 -5.61
CA SER A 118 12.36 -0.30 -4.88
C SER A 118 11.20 0.05 -3.95
N SER A 119 11.22 1.27 -3.40
CA SER A 119 10.13 1.79 -2.57
C SER A 119 8.87 2.15 -3.37
N ALA A 120 8.97 2.33 -4.69
CA ALA A 120 7.88 2.84 -5.53
C ALA A 120 7.89 2.17 -6.91
N ILE A 121 7.16 1.06 -7.02
CA ILE A 121 7.03 0.32 -8.27
C ILE A 121 5.94 0.98 -9.12
N ARG A 122 6.31 1.43 -10.32
CA ARG A 122 5.40 2.12 -11.23
C ARG A 122 4.23 1.25 -11.67
N PRO A 123 3.09 1.85 -12.05
CA PRO A 123 1.94 1.11 -12.58
C PRO A 123 2.33 0.23 -13.77
N VAL A 124 1.80 -0.99 -13.81
CA VAL A 124 2.08 -1.96 -14.87
C VAL A 124 0.93 -1.98 -15.88
N PRO A 125 1.20 -1.73 -17.18
CA PRO A 125 0.18 -1.81 -18.23
C PRO A 125 -0.55 -3.16 -18.26
N HIS A 126 -1.73 -3.18 -18.88
CA HIS A 126 -2.40 -4.45 -19.17
C HIS A 126 -1.57 -5.30 -20.13
N THR A 127 -1.53 -6.59 -19.86
CA THR A 127 -0.91 -7.63 -20.70
C THR A 127 -1.87 -8.83 -20.79
N SER A 128 -1.48 -9.87 -21.51
CA SER A 128 -2.20 -11.15 -21.48
C SER A 128 -2.25 -11.74 -20.07
N GLU A 129 -1.23 -11.55 -19.24
CA GLU A 129 -1.23 -12.01 -17.84
C GLU A 129 -2.03 -11.08 -16.91
N ILE A 130 -2.23 -9.81 -17.29
CA ILE A 130 -2.95 -8.80 -16.52
C ILE A 130 -4.16 -8.29 -17.33
N PRO A 131 -5.19 -9.14 -17.51
CA PRO A 131 -6.34 -8.81 -18.33
C PRO A 131 -7.17 -7.68 -17.72
N VAL A 132 -7.99 -7.06 -18.57
CA VAL A 132 -8.95 -6.04 -18.13
C VAL A 132 -10.12 -6.74 -17.42
N PRO A 133 -10.45 -6.39 -16.17
CA PRO A 133 -11.59 -6.97 -15.46
C PRO A 133 -12.93 -6.48 -16.04
N HIS A 134 -13.94 -7.33 -15.96
CA HIS A 134 -15.33 -6.92 -16.24
C HIS A 134 -15.90 -6.09 -15.08
N PRO A 135 -16.62 -5.00 -15.36
CA PRO A 135 -17.26 -4.22 -14.32
C PRO A 135 -18.38 -5.04 -13.64
N PRO A 136 -18.51 -4.94 -12.31
CA PRO A 136 -19.61 -5.59 -11.59
C PRO A 136 -20.96 -4.92 -11.91
N SER A 137 -22.05 -5.67 -11.77
CA SER A 137 -23.40 -5.17 -12.04
C SER A 137 -23.89 -4.17 -10.98
N SER A 138 -23.49 -4.36 -9.73
CA SER A 138 -23.83 -3.49 -8.60
C SER A 138 -22.67 -3.33 -7.60
N LEU A 139 -22.79 -2.38 -6.68
CA LEU A 139 -21.82 -2.20 -5.60
C LEU A 139 -21.92 -3.29 -4.52
N ASP A 140 -23.04 -3.99 -4.44
CA ASP A 140 -23.31 -5.04 -3.45
C ASP A 140 -22.66 -6.36 -3.86
N ASP A 141 -22.50 -6.59 -5.17
CA ASP A 141 -21.75 -7.73 -5.73
C ASP A 141 -20.25 -7.67 -5.41
N ILE A 142 -19.75 -6.48 -5.08
CA ILE A 142 -18.37 -6.29 -4.64
C ILE A 142 -18.32 -6.71 -3.18
N ARG A 143 -17.98 -7.98 -2.93
CA ARG A 143 -17.81 -8.53 -1.58
C ARG A 143 -17.03 -7.54 -0.71
N SER A 144 -17.73 -6.89 0.22
CA SER A 144 -17.10 -5.99 1.17
C SER A 144 -16.25 -6.84 2.10
N TYR A 145 -14.95 -6.54 2.17
CA TYR A 145 -14.19 -7.00 3.32
C TYR A 145 -14.66 -6.18 4.52
N SER A 146 -15.12 -6.87 5.55
CA SER A 146 -15.22 -6.31 6.90
C SER A 146 -13.85 -5.74 7.28
N GLU A 147 -13.85 -4.48 7.69
CA GLU A 147 -12.83 -3.94 8.59
C GLU A 147 -13.07 -4.69 9.90
N ASP A 148 -12.22 -5.66 10.26
CA ASP A 148 -12.01 -6.23 11.60
C ASP A 148 -11.54 -7.70 11.49
N GLY A 149 -10.40 -7.99 12.10
CA GLY A 149 -9.91 -9.37 12.28
C GLY A 149 -8.41 -9.57 12.02
N ASP A 150 -7.54 -8.69 12.51
CA ASP A 150 -6.18 -9.10 12.85
C ASP A 150 -6.24 -9.83 14.20
N THR A 151 -6.77 -11.05 14.17
CA THR A 151 -6.65 -12.00 15.29
C THR A 151 -6.00 -13.24 14.71
N LEU A 152 -4.67 -13.24 14.74
CA LEU A 152 -3.89 -14.48 14.75
C LEU A 152 -4.53 -15.39 15.82
N PRO A 153 -4.84 -16.68 15.55
CA PRO A 153 -5.17 -17.59 16.62
C PRO A 153 -3.94 -17.72 17.52
N HIS A 154 -4.04 -17.07 18.68
CA HIS A 154 -3.17 -17.30 19.82
C HIS A 154 -3.37 -18.78 20.17
N GLN A 155 -2.36 -19.60 19.89
CA GLN A 155 -2.35 -20.95 20.45
C GLN A 155 -2.18 -20.80 21.96
N ASP A 156 -3.22 -21.19 22.66
CA ASP A 156 -3.26 -21.30 24.11
C ASP A 156 -2.26 -22.39 24.55
N GLU A 157 -1.03 -22.00 24.85
CA GLU A 157 -0.15 -22.84 25.66
C GLU A 157 -0.56 -22.64 27.13
N SER A 158 -1.48 -23.53 27.53
CA SER A 158 -2.02 -23.66 28.88
C SER A 158 -0.91 -23.78 29.92
N SER A 159 -0.99 -22.92 30.93
CA SER A 159 -0.20 -22.97 32.15
C SER A 159 -0.32 -24.31 32.87
N SER A 160 0.80 -24.93 33.21
CA SER A 160 0.86 -25.86 34.34
C SER A 160 2.01 -25.47 35.24
N ASP A 161 1.63 -25.09 36.46
CA ASP A 161 2.47 -24.66 37.56
C ASP A 161 2.50 -25.84 38.56
N PHE A 162 3.67 -26.40 38.86
CA PHE A 162 3.85 -27.31 39.99
C PHE A 162 5.27 -27.17 40.57
N SER A 163 5.30 -26.45 41.69
CA SER A 163 6.02 -26.72 42.95
C SER A 163 7.55 -26.81 42.99
N VAL A 164 8.06 -25.87 43.80
CA VAL A 164 9.34 -25.85 44.52
C VAL A 164 9.59 -27.15 45.30
N ASP A 165 10.80 -27.71 45.25
CA ASP A 165 11.46 -28.29 46.44
C ASP A 165 12.99 -28.33 46.32
N GLU A 166 13.62 -28.22 47.49
CA GLU A 166 15.03 -28.05 47.81
C GLU A 166 15.99 -29.13 47.27
N GLY A 167 17.28 -28.78 47.14
CA GLY A 167 18.38 -29.75 47.04
C GLY A 167 18.54 -30.60 48.32
N PRO A 168 19.61 -31.40 48.51
CA PRO A 168 20.91 -31.31 47.83
C PRO A 168 21.54 -32.67 47.41
N ASN A 169 22.76 -32.54 46.87
CA ASN A 169 23.90 -33.46 47.02
C ASN A 169 24.17 -34.55 45.95
N ASP A 170 25.24 -34.27 45.19
CA ASP A 170 26.51 -35.01 45.23
C ASP A 170 26.73 -36.26 44.34
N PHE A 171 27.90 -36.25 43.68
CA PHE A 171 28.60 -37.36 42.99
C PHE A 171 27.91 -37.94 41.72
N LEU A 172 28.51 -37.93 40.53
CA LEU A 172 29.83 -38.50 40.21
C LEU A 172 30.51 -37.80 39.02
N ARG A 173 31.84 -37.84 39.14
CA ARG A 173 32.89 -37.39 38.25
C ARG A 173 33.14 -38.42 37.12
N ALA A 174 33.78 -37.92 36.05
CA ALA A 174 34.62 -38.66 35.07
C ALA A 174 33.89 -39.48 34.00
N SER A 175 34.34 -39.63 32.75
CA SER A 175 35.43 -39.07 31.93
C SER A 175 35.34 -39.75 30.53
N LEU A 176 36.02 -39.17 29.53
CA LEU A 176 36.52 -39.75 28.26
C LEU A 176 35.49 -40.03 27.14
N THR A 177 35.50 -39.27 26.04
CA THR A 177 36.37 -39.40 24.84
C THR A 177 35.90 -40.51 23.89
N ILE A 178 35.39 -40.13 22.72
CA ILE A 178 36.12 -40.13 21.44
C ILE A 178 35.76 -38.85 20.70
#